data_AF-A0A238ZSK4-F1
#
_entry.id   AF-A0A238ZSK4-F1
#
_cell.length_a   1.000
_cell.length_b   1.000
_cell.length_c   1.000
_cell.angle_alpha   90.00
_cell.angle_beta   90.00
_cell.angle_gamma   90.00
#
_symmetry.space_group_name_H-M   'P 1'
#
loop_
_entity.id
_entity.type
_entity.pdbx_description
1 polymer ?
#
loop_
_entity_poly.entity_id
_entity_poly.type
_entity_poly.pdbx_seq_one_letter_code
_entity_poly.pdbx_strand_id
1 'polypeptide(L)'
;MSQSIRFLPAVAPAEHAADAAHRDRDLRRLLAVWRSLAVRFITAQAHGGADEVELCDALTGVEEALRHRHRKVWRQVQPVLQLLLLEAEHAGDQSTAPSDCLNCRRAVDGLPSITQLLMGEAPR
;
A
#
# COMPACT_ATOMS: atom_id res chain seq x y z
N MET A 1 -53.13 21.32 28.35
CA MET A 1 -52.01 20.55 28.92
C MET A 1 -51.20 19.98 27.76
N SER A 2 -50.13 20.66 27.34
CA SER A 2 -49.30 20.26 26.20
C SER A 2 -48.04 19.57 26.70
N GLN A 3 -47.90 18.27 26.44
CA GLN A 3 -46.68 17.53 26.75
C GLN A 3 -45.64 17.81 25.67
N SER A 4 -44.55 18.48 26.05
CA SER A 4 -43.39 18.69 25.20
C SER A 4 -42.60 17.38 25.08
N ILE A 5 -42.62 16.76 23.89
CA ILE A 5 -41.73 15.66 23.55
C ILE A 5 -40.31 16.23 23.46
N ARG A 6 -39.47 15.94 24.45
CA ARG A 6 -38.03 16.21 24.37
C ARG A 6 -37.41 15.19 23.43
N PHE A 7 -37.01 15.63 22.24
CA PHE A 7 -36.06 14.89 21.41
C PHE A 7 -34.73 14.81 22.17
N LEU A 8 -34.34 13.62 22.60
CA LEU A 8 -32.96 13.35 23.00
C LEU A 8 -32.09 13.34 21.72
N PRO A 9 -30.93 14.03 21.69
CA PRO A 9 -30.05 13.96 20.53
C PRO A 9 -29.50 12.54 20.41
N ALA A 10 -29.60 11.97 19.21
CA ALA A 10 -29.11 10.64 18.90
C ALA A 10 -27.61 10.53 19.25
N VAL A 11 -27.30 9.71 20.25
CA VAL A 11 -25.93 9.30 20.56
C VAL A 11 -25.48 8.34 19.44
N ALA A 12 -24.97 8.89 18.34
CA ALA A 12 -24.26 8.13 17.32
C ALA A 12 -22.88 8.70 16.85
N PRO A 13 -22.08 9.49 17.62
CA PRO A 13 -20.76 9.93 17.13
C PRO A 13 -19.62 8.92 17.35
N ALA A 14 -19.66 8.16 18.45
CA ALA A 14 -18.49 7.42 18.93
C ALA A 14 -18.16 6.17 18.10
N GLU A 15 -19.18 5.41 17.69
CA GLU A 15 -19.00 4.17 16.92
C GLU A 15 -18.48 4.46 15.49
N HIS A 16 -19.00 5.53 14.86
CA HIS A 16 -18.55 5.96 13.53
C HIS A 16 -17.09 6.44 13.54
N ALA A 17 -16.68 7.15 14.60
CA ALA A 17 -15.30 7.59 14.76
C ALA A 17 -14.33 6.41 15.02
N ALA A 18 -14.76 5.41 15.79
CA ALA A 18 -13.97 4.21 16.05
C ALA A 18 -13.77 3.35 14.79
N ASP A 19 -14.81 3.20 13.95
CA ASP A 19 -14.72 2.52 12.65
C ASP A 19 -13.75 3.25 11.70
N ALA A 20 -13.85 4.57 11.62
CA ALA A 20 -12.96 5.38 10.78
C ALA A 20 -11.49 5.24 11.22
N ALA A 21 -11.21 5.30 12.53
CA ALA A 21 -9.87 5.12 13.07
C ALA A 21 -9.34 3.68 12.88
N HIS A 22 -10.21 2.67 12.89
CA HIS A 22 -9.83 1.31 12.58
C HIS A 22 -9.47 1.15 11.10
N ARG A 23 -10.28 1.71 10.19
CA ARG A 23 -10.01 1.69 8.76
C ARG A 23 -8.72 2.41 8.37
N ASP A 24 -8.42 3.55 8.99
CA ASP A 24 -7.16 4.27 8.76
C ASP A 24 -5.94 3.44 9.21
N ARG A 25 -6.02 2.80 10.38
CA ARG A 25 -4.95 1.91 10.87
C ARG A 25 -4.75 0.70 9.97
N ASP A 26 -5.84 0.08 9.51
CA ASP A 26 -5.78 -1.04 8.57
C ASP A 26 -5.14 -0.62 7.24
N LEU A 27 -5.53 0.53 6.68
CA LEU A 27 -4.94 1.08 5.47
C LEU A 27 -3.43 1.31 5.62
N ARG A 28 -3.00 2.00 6.68
CA ARG A 28 -1.57 2.24 6.96
C ARG A 28 -0.78 0.94 7.06
N ARG A 29 -1.34 -0.06 7.75
CA ARG A 29 -0.73 -1.38 7.89
C ARG A 29 -0.58 -2.06 6.53
N LEU A 30 -1.63 -2.10 5.72
CA LEU A 30 -1.59 -2.71 4.40
C LEU A 30 -0.59 -2.02 3.48
N LEU A 31 -0.55 -0.68 3.46
CA LEU A 31 0.42 0.06 2.65
C LEU A 31 1.86 -0.17 3.10
N ALA A 32 2.11 -0.27 4.41
CA ALA A 32 3.44 -0.58 4.93
C ALA A 32 3.90 -2.00 4.51
N VAL A 33 3.02 -2.99 4.67
CA VAL A 33 3.31 -4.38 4.29
C VAL A 33 3.49 -4.48 2.78
N TRP A 34 2.61 -3.87 2.00
CA TRP A 34 2.69 -3.81 0.54
C TRP A 34 4.04 -3.22 0.08
N ARG A 35 4.44 -2.07 0.63
CA ARG A 35 5.73 -1.44 0.28
C ARG A 35 6.90 -2.38 0.58
N SER A 36 6.89 -3.01 1.75
CA SER A 36 7.98 -3.92 2.15
C SER A 36 8.06 -5.15 1.25
N LEU A 37 6.92 -5.73 0.88
CA LEU A 37 6.87 -6.89 -0.01
C LEU A 37 7.27 -6.52 -1.44
N ALA A 38 6.80 -5.37 -1.96
CA ALA A 38 7.14 -4.88 -3.27
C ALA A 38 8.65 -4.66 -3.45
N VAL A 39 9.31 -4.03 -2.48
CA VAL A 39 10.78 -3.84 -2.51
C VAL A 39 11.49 -5.19 -2.53
N ARG A 40 11.12 -6.12 -1.64
CA ARG A 40 11.73 -7.45 -1.59
C ARG A 40 11.54 -8.22 -2.89
N PHE A 41 10.35 -8.17 -3.46
CA PHE A 41 10.04 -8.84 -4.72
C PHE A 41 10.85 -8.25 -5.88
N ILE A 42 10.95 -6.92 -5.98
CA ILE A 42 11.79 -6.26 -6.99
C ILE A 42 13.26 -6.66 -6.84
N THR A 43 13.78 -6.72 -5.61
CA THR A 43 15.14 -7.17 -5.34
C THR A 43 15.33 -8.64 -5.73
N ALA A 44 14.36 -9.51 -5.41
CA ALA A 44 14.40 -10.93 -5.78
C ALA A 44 14.39 -11.11 -7.31
N GLN A 45 13.57 -10.36 -8.03
CA GLN A 45 13.54 -10.35 -9.50
C GLN A 45 14.88 -9.91 -10.11
N ALA A 46 15.47 -8.83 -9.57
CA ALA A 46 16.71 -8.28 -10.11
C ALA A 46 17.96 -9.15 -9.84
N HIS A 47 17.96 -9.93 -8.75
CA HIS A 47 19.15 -10.64 -8.26
C HIS A 47 18.98 -12.17 -8.12
N GLY A 48 17.81 -12.74 -8.47
CA GLY A 48 17.55 -14.18 -8.40
C GLY A 48 17.28 -14.70 -6.99
N GLY A 49 16.32 -14.10 -6.28
CA GLY A 49 15.91 -14.52 -4.94
C GLY A 49 15.07 -15.81 -4.94
N ALA A 50 15.39 -16.75 -4.05
CA ALA A 50 14.69 -18.04 -3.96
C ALA A 50 13.23 -17.94 -3.46
N ASP A 51 12.85 -16.82 -2.86
CA ASP A 51 11.53 -16.53 -2.31
C ASP A 51 10.61 -15.79 -3.28
N GLU A 52 10.96 -15.66 -4.57
CA GLU A 52 10.21 -14.88 -5.56
C GLU A 52 8.72 -15.27 -5.63
N VAL A 53 8.42 -16.57 -5.71
CA VAL A 53 7.03 -17.06 -5.79
C VAL A 53 6.25 -16.73 -4.52
N GLU A 54 6.84 -16.97 -3.35
CA GLU A 54 6.22 -16.69 -2.06
C GLU A 54 5.98 -15.19 -1.86
N LEU A 55 6.90 -14.36 -2.34
CA LEU A 55 6.78 -12.91 -2.34
C LEU A 55 5.67 -12.43 -3.27
N CYS A 56 5.54 -13.03 -4.45
CA CYS A 56 4.47 -12.74 -5.41
C CYS A 56 3.08 -13.06 -4.82
N ASP A 57 2.94 -14.23 -4.20
CA ASP A 57 1.69 -14.65 -3.56
C ASP A 57 1.32 -13.73 -2.38
N ALA A 58 2.31 -13.41 -1.52
CA ALA A 58 2.10 -12.50 -0.40
C ALA A 58 1.72 -11.09 -0.86
N LEU A 59 2.37 -10.58 -1.91
CA LEU A 59 2.07 -9.29 -2.50
C LEU A 59 0.63 -9.27 -3.04
N THR A 60 0.26 -10.29 -3.82
CA THR A 60 -1.09 -10.46 -4.37
C THR A 60 -2.16 -10.45 -3.28
N GLY A 61 -1.93 -11.16 -2.16
CA GLY A 61 -2.88 -11.17 -1.03
C GLY A 61 -3.11 -9.80 -0.41
N VAL A 62 -2.07 -8.97 -0.32
CA VAL A 62 -2.16 -7.61 0.22
C VAL A 62 -2.84 -6.66 -0.78
N GLU A 63 -2.52 -6.78 -2.07
CA GLU A 63 -3.19 -6.02 -3.13
C GLU A 63 -4.68 -6.32 -3.18
N GLU A 64 -5.06 -7.58 -3.02
CA GLU A 64 -6.46 -7.98 -2.94
C GLU A 64 -7.15 -7.35 -1.73
N ALA A 65 -6.51 -7.37 -0.57
CA ALA A 65 -7.03 -6.71 0.62
C ALA A 65 -7.21 -5.18 0.42
N LEU A 66 -6.27 -4.51 -0.26
CA LEU A 66 -6.37 -3.09 -0.62
C LEU A 66 -7.50 -2.84 -1.62
N ARG A 67 -7.63 -3.69 -2.64
CA ARG A 67 -8.67 -3.61 -3.67
C ARG A 67 -10.08 -3.71 -3.08
N HIS A 68 -10.27 -4.63 -2.12
CA HIS A 68 -11.56 -4.89 -1.50
C HIS A 68 -11.92 -3.90 -0.39
N ARG A 69 -10.96 -3.52 0.47
CA ARG A 69 -11.23 -2.69 1.67
C ARG A 69 -10.95 -1.21 1.46
N HIS A 70 -10.04 -0.86 0.54
CA HIS A 70 -9.54 0.51 0.33
C HIS A 70 -9.44 0.88 -1.17
N ARG A 71 -10.48 0.53 -1.94
CA ARG A 71 -10.52 0.62 -3.42
C ARG A 71 -10.03 1.95 -4.01
N LYS A 72 -10.31 3.09 -3.36
CA LYS A 72 -9.89 4.42 -3.84
C LYS A 72 -8.37 4.55 -3.82
N VAL A 73 -7.74 4.12 -2.72
CA VAL A 73 -6.29 4.17 -2.56
C VAL A 73 -5.64 3.13 -3.47
N TRP A 74 -6.23 1.93 -3.59
CA TRP A 74 -5.73 0.90 -4.51
C TRP A 74 -5.56 1.43 -5.95
N ARG A 75 -6.54 2.15 -6.49
CA ARG A 75 -6.46 2.74 -7.85
C ARG A 75 -5.32 3.75 -8.01
N GLN A 76 -4.85 4.37 -6.93
CA GLN A 76 -3.76 5.33 -6.97
C GLN A 76 -2.39 4.64 -6.91
N VAL A 77 -2.28 3.53 -6.17
CA VAL A 77 -1.00 2.84 -5.94
C VAL A 77 -0.67 1.80 -7.00
N GLN A 78 -1.68 1.15 -7.56
CA GLN A 78 -1.52 0.07 -8.55
C GLN A 78 -0.61 0.46 -9.73
N PRO A 79 -0.78 1.64 -10.38
CA PRO A 79 0.05 1.99 -11.54
C PRO A 79 1.53 2.18 -11.19
N VAL A 80 1.83 2.68 -9.99
CA VAL A 80 3.21 2.95 -9.56
C VAL A 80 3.99 1.65 -9.40
N LEU A 81 3.38 0.64 -8.78
CA LEU A 81 4.02 -0.66 -8.64
C LEU A 81 4.18 -1.37 -9.99
N GLN A 82 3.16 -1.32 -10.85
CA GLN A 82 3.28 -1.90 -12.20
C GLN A 82 4.45 -1.29 -12.99
N LEU A 83 4.65 0.02 -12.89
CA LEU A 83 5.77 0.70 -13.53
C LEU A 83 7.12 0.21 -12.97
N LEU A 84 7.26 0.16 -11.64
CA LEU A 84 8.51 -0.28 -11.00
C LEU A 84 8.83 -1.75 -11.27
N LEU A 85 7.82 -2.62 -11.34
CA LEU A 85 8.00 -4.03 -11.71
C LEU A 85 8.47 -4.17 -13.15
N LEU A 86 7.88 -3.41 -14.07
CA LEU A 86 8.29 -3.42 -15.47
C LEU A 86 9.76 -2.95 -15.63
N GLU A 87 10.16 -1.90 -14.90
CA GLU A 87 11.55 -1.45 -14.86
C GLU A 87 12.51 -2.51 -14.28
N ALA A 88 12.09 -3.20 -13.23
CA ALA A 88 12.88 -4.25 -12.59
C ALA A 88 13.14 -5.44 -13.52
N GLU A 89 12.10 -5.91 -14.21
CA GLU A 89 12.17 -7.03 -15.17
C GLU A 89 13.13 -6.73 -16.34
N HIS A 90 13.17 -5.49 -16.82
CA HIS A 90 13.94 -5.12 -18.01
C HIS A 90 15.41 -4.75 -17.76
N ALA A 91 15.80 -4.45 -16.51
CA ALA A 91 17.12 -3.89 -16.19
C ALA A 91 17.88 -4.63 -15.07
N GLY A 92 17.42 -5.83 -14.68
CA GLY A 92 18.10 -6.64 -13.66
C GLY A 92 19.50 -7.08 -14.11
N ASP A 93 20.55 -6.56 -13.47
CA ASP A 93 21.90 -7.10 -13.54
C ASP A 93 22.24 -7.83 -12.24
N GLN A 94 22.24 -9.17 -12.32
CA GLN A 94 22.50 -10.05 -11.19
C GLN A 94 23.94 -9.92 -10.64
N SER A 95 24.85 -9.31 -11.40
CA SER A 95 26.25 -9.12 -10.97
C SER A 95 26.46 -7.88 -10.09
N THR A 96 25.48 -6.97 -10.05
CA THR A 96 25.53 -5.76 -9.22
C THR A 96 25.00 -6.05 -7.82
N ALA A 97 25.64 -5.53 -6.77
CA ALA A 97 25.12 -5.66 -5.41
C ALA A 97 23.78 -4.90 -5.24
N PRO A 98 22.83 -5.36 -4.41
CA PRO A 98 21.53 -4.68 -4.22
C PRO A 98 21.64 -3.21 -3.81
N SER A 99 22.70 -2.82 -3.08
CA SER A 99 22.97 -1.42 -2.68
C SER A 99 23.29 -0.51 -3.86
N ASP A 100 23.90 -1.05 -4.91
CA ASP A 100 24.35 -0.31 -6.09
C ASP A 100 23.37 -0.46 -7.27
N CYS A 101 22.49 -1.47 -7.20
CA CYS A 101 21.45 -1.74 -8.17
C CYS A 101 20.47 -0.55 -8.27
N LEU A 102 20.38 0.05 -9.45
CA LEU A 102 19.50 1.20 -9.71
C LEU A 102 18.03 0.83 -9.50
N ASN A 103 17.63 -0.39 -9.88
CA ASN A 103 16.26 -0.88 -9.68
C ASN A 103 15.92 -1.02 -8.19
N CYS A 104 16.84 -1.56 -7.38
CA CYS A 104 16.65 -1.67 -5.93
C CYS A 104 16.56 -0.28 -5.27
N ARG A 105 17.41 0.67 -5.67
CA ARG A 105 17.32 2.06 -5.19
C ARG A 105 16.01 2.73 -5.60
N ARG A 106 15.59 2.59 -6.86
CA ARG A 106 14.30 3.12 -7.34
C ARG A 106 13.10 2.47 -6.66
N ALA A 107 13.17 1.18 -6.32
CA ALA A 107 12.12 0.54 -5.55
C ALA A 107 12.01 1.15 -4.14
N VAL A 108 13.15 1.46 -3.51
CA VAL A 108 13.19 2.09 -2.19
C VAL A 108 12.72 3.54 -2.24
N ASP A 109 13.16 4.32 -3.23
CA ASP A 109 12.95 5.78 -3.29
C ASP A 109 11.73 6.20 -4.12
N GLY A 110 11.43 5.45 -5.18
CA GLY A 110 10.36 5.73 -6.14
C GLY A 110 8.98 5.24 -5.72
N LEU A 111 8.90 4.37 -4.70
CA LEU A 111 7.61 4.05 -4.09
C LEU A 111 7.11 5.26 -3.27
N PRO A 112 5.86 5.72 -3.46
CA PRO A 112 5.30 6.81 -2.68
C PRO A 112 5.26 6.44 -1.20
N SER A 113 5.65 7.39 -0.36
CA SER A 113 5.55 7.25 1.09
C SER A 113 4.10 6.99 1.51
N ILE A 114 3.92 6.29 2.63
CA ILE A 114 2.57 6.05 3.19
C ILE A 114 1.82 7.39 3.35
N THR A 115 2.51 8.45 3.75
CA THR A 115 1.93 9.80 3.85
C THR A 115 1.43 10.33 2.51
N GLN A 116 2.22 10.22 1.42
CA GLN A 116 1.78 10.62 0.07
C GLN A 116 0.56 9.82 -0.40
N LEU A 117 0.56 8.51 -0.12
CA LEU A 117 -0.55 7.62 -0.46
C LEU A 117 -1.85 7.93 0.29
N LEU A 118 -1.74 8.39 1.54
CA LEU A 118 -2.89 8.81 2.34
C LEU A 118 -3.42 10.19 1.93
N MET A 119 -2.54 11.09 1.49
CA MET A 119 -2.92 12.44 1.06
C MET A 119 -3.49 12.46 -0.37
N GLY A 120 -3.36 11.35 -1.13
CA GLY A 120 -3.81 11.28 -2.53
C GLY A 120 -3.03 12.20 -3.45
N GLU A 121 -1.85 12.66 -3.01
CA GLU A 121 -0.94 13.45 -3.83
C GLU A 121 -0.16 12.50 -4.72
N ALA A 122 -0.49 12.49 -6.01
CA ALA A 122 0.37 11.87 -7.01
C ALA A 122 1.75 12.57 -6.97
N PRO A 123 2.86 11.84 -7.18
CA PRO A 123 4.16 12.47 -7.35
C PRO A 123 4.06 13.48 -8.50
N ARG A 124 4.51 14.71 -8.24
CA ARG A 124 4.62 15.78 -9.25
C ARG A 124 5.83 15.58 -10.14
#